data_AF-A0ABD0PGZ4-F1
#
_entry.id   AF-A0ABD0PGZ4-F1
#
_cell.length_a   1.000
_cell.length_b   1.000
_cell.length_c   1.000
_cell.angle_alpha   90.00
_cell.angle_beta   90.00
_cell.angle_gamma   90.00
#
_symmetry.space_group_name_H-M   'P 1'
#
loop_
_entity.id
_entity.type
_entity.pdbx_description
1 polymer ?
#
loop_
_entity_poly.entity_id
_entity_poly.type
_entity_poly.pdbx_seq_one_letter_code
_entity_poly.pdbx_strand_id
1 'polypeptide(L)'
;LIQTEFNHVRTLRIMEGVFRRGMLEEVLMEMGVVHAIFPCLDQLLSIHSNFLSQLLQRRNNSLAPSSTRNFTIQKLGDILVEQVNF
;
A
#
# COMPACT_ATOMS: atom_id res chain seq x y z
N LEU A 1 6.30 -10.86 -0.22
CA LEU A 1 6.15 -9.50 -0.79
C LEU A 1 4.69 -9.08 -0.97
N ILE A 2 3.91 -9.67 -1.89
CA ILE A 2 2.52 -9.20 -2.13
C ILE A 2 1.67 -9.15 -0.86
N GLN A 3 1.71 -10.21 -0.04
CA GLN A 3 0.94 -10.27 1.21
C GLN A 3 1.44 -9.27 2.27
N THR A 4 2.75 -9.10 2.41
CA THR A 4 3.33 -8.15 3.36
C THR A 4 2.99 -6.72 2.94
N GLU A 5 3.01 -6.44 1.65
CA GLU A 5 2.63 -5.14 1.08
C GLU A 5 1.13 -4.85 1.25
N PHE A 6 0.29 -5.85 0.99
CA PHE A 6 -1.15 -5.75 1.25
C PHE A 6 -1.44 -5.40 2.72
N ASN A 7 -0.77 -6.08 3.65
CA ASN A 7 -0.90 -5.80 5.07
C ASN A 7 -0.40 -4.39 5.41
N HIS A 8 0.68 -3.94 4.78
CA HIS A 8 1.21 -2.59 4.99
C HIS A 8 0.21 -1.50 4.52
N VAL A 9 -0.32 -1.61 3.31
CA VAL A 9 -1.37 -0.70 2.79
C VAL A 9 -2.60 -0.71 3.70
N ARG A 10 -3.01 -1.88 4.20
CA ARG A 10 -4.11 -1.98 5.16
C ARG A 10 -3.84 -1.19 6.44
N THR A 11 -2.64 -1.31 7.00
CA THR A 11 -2.23 -0.54 8.19
C THR A 11 -2.27 0.97 7.92
N LEU A 12 -1.73 1.43 6.78
CA LEU A 12 -1.79 2.85 6.41
C LEU A 12 -3.23 3.36 6.28
N ARG A 13 -4.14 2.58 5.69
CA ARG A 13 -5.57 2.93 5.62
C ARG A 13 -6.25 3.00 6.98
N ILE A 14 -5.83 2.18 7.94
CA ILE A 14 -6.33 2.28 9.33
C ILE A 14 -5.79 3.54 10.00
N MET A 15 -4.50 3.84 9.84
CA MET A 15 -3.90 5.10 10.29
C MET A 15 -4.62 6.31 9.73
N GLU A 16 -5.02 6.27 8.46
CA GLU A 16 -5.74 7.35 7.80
C GLU A 16 -7.21 7.45 8.22
N GLY A 17 -7.98 6.37 8.04
CA GLY A 17 -9.43 6.38 8.15
C GLY A 17 -9.97 6.26 9.57
N VAL A 18 -9.17 5.72 10.50
CA VAL A 18 -9.55 5.55 11.91
C VAL A 18 -8.79 6.53 12.78
N PHE A 19 -7.46 6.46 12.77
CA PHE A 19 -6.66 7.25 13.73
C PHE A 19 -6.58 8.73 13.36
N ARG A 20 -6.13 9.09 12.15
CA ARG A 20 -6.04 10.48 11.70
C ARG A 20 -7.41 11.16 11.73
N ARG A 21 -8.44 10.48 11.20
CA ARG A 21 -9.81 10.99 11.22
C ARG A 21 -10.33 11.19 12.64
N GLY A 22 -10.22 10.19 13.51
CA GLY A 22 -10.67 10.29 14.90
C GLY A 22 -9.95 11.40 15.67
N MET A 23 -8.64 11.59 15.46
CA MET A 23 -7.91 12.70 16.08
C MET A 23 -8.42 14.07 15.64
N LEU A 24 -8.73 14.24 14.36
CA LEU A 24 -9.21 15.52 13.82
C LEU A 24 -10.67 15.80 14.19
N GLU A 25 -11.53 14.79 14.09
CA GLU A 25 -12.99 14.95 14.20
C GLU A 25 -13.51 14.75 15.62
N GLU A 26 -12.99 13.76 16.37
CA GLU A 26 -13.49 13.43 17.72
C GLU A 26 -12.66 14.08 18.82
N VAL A 27 -11.33 14.10 18.67
CA VAL A 27 -10.41 14.67 19.66
C VAL A 27 -10.13 16.16 19.37
N LEU A 28 -10.53 16.67 18.20
CA LEU A 28 -10.30 18.05 17.75
C LEU A 28 -8.84 18.48 17.84
N MET A 29 -7.92 17.55 17.59
CA MET A 29 -6.49 17.85 17.57
C MET A 29 -6.16 18.77 16.39
N GLU A 30 -5.25 19.70 16.62
CA GLU A 30 -4.78 20.59 15.57
C GLU A 30 -4.14 19.81 14.42
N MET A 31 -4.48 20.20 13.18
CA MET A 31 -3.98 19.56 11.97
C MET A 31 -2.45 19.46 11.94
N GLY A 32 -1.73 20.48 12.43
CA GLY A 32 -0.27 20.46 12.51
C GLY A 32 0.28 19.34 13.40
N VAL A 33 -0.37 19.08 14.53
CA VAL A 33 0.02 17.99 15.45
C VAL A 33 -0.28 16.63 14.84
N VAL A 34 -1.45 16.46 14.24
CA VAL A 34 -1.81 15.21 13.56
C VAL A 34 -0.87 14.93 12.39
N HIS A 35 -0.45 15.96 11.64
CA HIS A 35 0.53 15.83 10.58
C HIS A 35 1.93 15.45 11.09
N ALA A 36 2.31 15.94 12.28
CA ALA A 36 3.58 15.54 12.91
C ALA A 36 3.57 14.07 13.39
N ILE A 37 2.41 13.54 13.79
CA ILE A 37 2.24 12.12 14.17
C ILE A 37 2.24 11.21 12.94
N PHE A 38 1.61 11.64 11.85
CA PHE A 38 1.51 10.89 10.60
C PHE A 38 2.14 11.64 9.43
N PRO A 39 3.47 11.86 9.47
CA PRO A 39 4.15 12.59 8.40
C PRO A 39 4.01 11.81 7.10
N CYS A 40 3.68 12.52 6.03
CA CYS A 40 3.59 11.98 4.67
C CYS A 40 2.61 10.80 4.48
N LEU A 41 1.62 10.60 5.37
CA LEU A 41 0.72 9.44 5.29
C LEU A 41 0.02 9.29 3.94
N ASP A 42 -0.47 10.39 3.36
CA ASP A 42 -1.15 10.36 2.06
C ASP A 42 -0.18 9.96 0.92
N GLN A 43 1.08 10.40 0.99
CA GLN A 43 2.12 10.03 0.02
C GLN A 43 2.49 8.55 0.16
N LEU A 44 2.71 8.06 1.38
CA LEU A 44 2.97 6.66 1.66
C LEU A 44 1.83 5.78 1.13
N LEU A 45 0.59 6.16 1.40
CA LEU A 45 -0.58 5.41 0.97
C LEU A 45 -0.68 5.36 -0.56
N SER A 46 -0.31 6.44 -1.26
CA SER A 46 -0.25 6.49 -2.73
C SER A 46 0.84 5.57 -3.29
N ILE A 47 2.09 5.69 -2.80
CA ILE A 47 3.24 4.89 -3.25
C ILE A 47 2.98 3.40 -3.06
N HIS A 48 2.57 3.01 -1.84
CA HIS A 48 2.35 1.61 -1.49
C HIS A 48 1.11 1.01 -2.18
N SER A 49 0.05 1.81 -2.38
CA SER A 49 -1.11 1.34 -3.16
C SER A 49 -0.76 1.10 -4.63
N ASN A 50 0.05 1.98 -5.23
CA ASN A 50 0.52 1.80 -6.60
C ASN A 50 1.41 0.54 -6.73
N PHE A 51 2.41 0.40 -5.84
CA PHE A 51 3.28 -0.76 -5.82
C PHE A 51 2.51 -2.07 -5.64
N LEU A 52 1.56 -2.11 -4.70
CA LEU A 52 0.68 -3.27 -4.52
C LEU A 52 -0.14 -3.58 -5.77
N SER A 53 -0.67 -2.56 -6.46
CA SER A 53 -1.41 -2.73 -7.71
C SER A 53 -0.55 -3.42 -8.78
N GLN A 54 0.69 -2.96 -8.97
CA GLN A 54 1.64 -3.56 -9.91
C GLN A 54 1.96 -5.02 -9.56
N LEU A 55 2.16 -5.32 -8.27
CA LEU A 55 2.39 -6.67 -7.77
C LEU A 55 1.20 -7.61 -8.06
N LEU A 56 -0.02 -7.13 -7.83
CA LEU A 56 -1.25 -7.89 -8.10
C LEU A 56 -1.46 -8.10 -9.60
N GLN A 57 -1.19 -7.08 -10.42
CA GLN A 57 -1.23 -7.20 -11.87
C GLN A 57 -0.23 -8.24 -12.38
N ARG A 58 1.01 -8.23 -11.87
CA ARG A 58 2.03 -9.23 -12.21
C ARG A 58 1.60 -10.65 -11.84
N ARG A 59 1.00 -10.81 -10.66
CA ARG A 59 0.44 -12.09 -10.21
C ARG A 59 -0.65 -12.58 -11.17
N ASN A 60 -1.60 -11.72 -11.52
CA ASN A 60 -2.71 -12.07 -12.43
C ASN A 60 -2.21 -12.47 -13.82
N ASN A 61 -1.21 -11.75 -14.34
CA ASN A 61 -0.60 -12.07 -15.65
C ASN A 61 0.23 -13.35 -15.63
N SER A 62 0.57 -13.87 -14.44
CA SER A 62 1.40 -15.06 -14.25
C SER A 62 0.59 -16.29 -13.84
N LEU A 63 -0.74 -16.24 -13.98
CA LEU A 63 -1.63 -17.38 -13.70
C LEU A 63 -1.34 -18.55 -14.65
N ALA A 64 -1.38 -19.77 -14.12
CA ALA A 64 -1.28 -20.97 -14.93
C ALA A 64 -2.51 -21.08 -15.85
N PRO A 65 -2.38 -21.66 -17.07
CA PRO A 65 -3.51 -21.88 -17.95
C PRO A 65 -4.65 -22.60 -17.21
N SER A 66 -5.88 -22.10 -17.35
CA SER A 66 -7.09 -22.62 -16.66
C SER A 66 -7.09 -22.57 -15.13
N SER A 67 -6.13 -21.88 -14.48
CA SER A 67 -6.12 -21.70 -13.02
C SER A 67 -6.46 -20.27 -12.61
N THR A 68 -7.31 -20.14 -11.60
CA THR A 68 -7.61 -18.85 -10.94
C THR A 68 -6.74 -18.59 -9.71
N ARG A 69 -5.93 -19.58 -9.30
CA ARG A 69 -5.19 -19.54 -8.03
C ARG A 69 -3.71 -19.85 -8.16
N ASN A 70 -3.33 -20.74 -9.08
CA ASN A 70 -1.94 -21.13 -9.29
C ASN A 70 -1.28 -20.12 -10.22
N PHE A 71 -0.14 -19.58 -9.80
CA PHE A 71 0.65 -18.63 -10.58
C PHE A 71 2.14 -18.91 -10.39
N THR A 72 2.96 -18.50 -11.34
CA THR A 72 4.42 -18.53 -11.22
C THR A 72 5.00 -17.23 -11.77
N ILE A 73 5.43 -16.34 -10.88
CA ILE A 73 6.04 -15.06 -11.27
C ILE A 73 7.49 -15.33 -11.67
N GLN A 74 7.78 -15.24 -12.97
CA GLN A 74 9.14 -15.47 -13.50
C GLN A 74 10.04 -14.22 -13.42
N LYS A 75 9.45 -13.03 -13.38
CA LYS A 75 10.17 -11.76 -13.27
C LYS A 75 9.43 -10.82 -12.33
N LEU A 76 10.16 -10.24 -11.39
CA LEU A 76 9.66 -9.27 -10.42
C LEU A 76 10.60 -8.07 -10.23
N GLY A 77 11.87 -8.22 -10.59
CA GLY A 77 12.89 -7.20 -10.33
C GLY A 77 12.63 -5.86 -10.98
N ASP A 78 11.93 -5.82 -12.11
CA ASP A 78 11.51 -4.57 -12.77
C ASP A 78 10.57 -3.74 -11.89
N ILE A 79 9.57 -4.37 -11.27
CA ILE A 79 8.64 -3.70 -10.35
C ILE A 79 9.37 -3.22 -9.08
N LEU A 80 10.34 -4.00 -8.61
CA LEU A 80 11.13 -3.62 -7.43
C LEU A 80 12.05 -2.43 -7.69
N VAL A 81 12.70 -2.40 -8.85
CA VAL A 81 13.57 -1.27 -9.24
C VAL A 81 12.74 -0.01 -9.42
N GLU A 82 11.57 -0.10 -10.06
CA GLU A 82 10.66 1.03 -10.17
C GLU A 82 10.27 1.58 -8.80
N GLN A 83 9.94 0.71 -7.83
CA GLN A 83 9.56 1.13 -6.48
C GLN A 83 10.67 1.88 -5.72
N VAL A 84 11.93 1.47 -5.84
CA VAL A 84 13.06 2.08 -5.11
C VAL A 84 13.53 3.38 -5.76
N ASN A 85 13.22 3.59 -7.04
CA ASN A 85 13.59 4.80 -7.77
C ASN A 85 12.60 5.97 -7.58
N PHE A 86 11.60 5.83 -6.70
CA PHE A 86 10.71 6.93 -6.29
C PHE A 86 11.32 7.80 -5.18
#